data_AF-A0A1V2NN60-F1
#
_entry.id   AF-A0A1V2NN60-F1
#
_cell.length_a   1.000
_cell.length_b   1.000
_cell.length_c   1.000
_cell.angle_alpha   90.00
_cell.angle_beta   90.00
_cell.angle_gamma   90.00
#
_symmetry.space_group_name_H-M   'P 1'
#
loop_
_entity.id
_entity.type
_entity.pdbx_description
1 polymer ?
#
loop_
_entity_poly.entity_id
_entity_poly.type
_entity_poly.pdbx_seq_one_letter_code
_entity_poly.pdbx_strand_id
1 'polypeptide(L)'
;MAGTLIVAVALIVAMVIFCAGGYYYVEYQAWDAASSTWVYRNRPFSGAVLAVSVLVSAGVLFGAALLLLRTGRVHGRPVVDECPQLSGRAGRSDAVEPDAGSPSLSSGGR
;
A
#
# COMPACT_ATOMS: atom_id res chain seq x y z
N MET A 1 2.90 8.04 11.34
CA MET A 1 2.19 9.28 10.97
C MET A 1 2.40 9.67 9.50
N ALA A 2 3.63 9.68 8.97
CA ALA A 2 3.85 10.02 7.56
C ALA A 2 3.23 9.00 6.57
N GLY A 3 3.40 7.69 6.79
CA GLY A 3 2.83 6.66 5.92
C GLY A 3 1.29 6.67 5.87
N THR A 4 0.64 6.83 7.02
CA THR A 4 -0.83 6.97 7.10
C THR A 4 -1.33 8.21 6.35
N LEU A 5 -0.58 9.32 6.39
CA LEU A 5 -0.90 10.53 5.62
C LEU A 5 -0.79 10.30 4.11
N ILE A 6 0.26 9.60 3.65
CA ILE A 6 0.45 9.26 2.24
C ILE A 6 -0.72 8.42 1.72
N VAL A 7 -1.15 7.41 2.49
CA VAL A 7 -2.30 6.57 2.15
C VAL A 7 -3.58 7.40 2.09
N ALA A 8 -3.87 8.17 3.13
CA ALA A 8 -5.10 8.96 3.22
C ALA A 8 -5.21 9.97 2.06
N VAL A 9 -4.13 10.70 1.76
CA VAL A 9 -4.11 11.65 0.64
C VAL A 9 -4.27 10.93 -0.70
N ALA A 10 -3.56 9.81 -0.91
CA ALA A 10 -3.67 9.05 -2.16
C ALA A 10 -5.09 8.52 -2.40
N LEU A 11 -5.77 8.04 -1.36
CA LEU A 11 -7.15 7.57 -1.45
C LEU A 11 -8.12 8.72 -1.78
N ILE A 12 -7.98 9.87 -1.13
CA ILE A 12 -8.81 11.05 -1.42
C ILE A 12 -8.61 11.50 -2.87
N VAL A 13 -7.36 11.61 -3.31
CA VAL A 13 -7.03 12.05 -4.68
C VAL A 13 -7.56 11.04 -5.70
N ALA A 14 -7.32 9.74 -5.51
CA ALA A 14 -7.83 8.71 -6.42
C ALA A 14 -9.36 8.72 -6.49
N MET A 15 -10.05 8.87 -5.36
CA MET A 15 -11.50 8.99 -5.31
C MET A 15 -12.01 10.19 -6.09
N VAL A 16 -11.42 11.38 -5.88
CA VAL A 16 -11.81 12.61 -6.59
C VAL A 16 -11.64 12.46 -8.10
N ILE A 17 -10.53 11.89 -8.56
CA ILE A 17 -10.25 11.69 -9.99
C ILE A 17 -11.26 10.71 -10.60
N PHE A 18 -11.51 9.58 -9.93
CA PHE A 18 -12.49 8.59 -10.37
C PHE A 18 -13.90 9.19 -10.44
N CYS A 19 -14.32 9.91 -9.41
CA CYS A 19 -15.62 10.59 -9.38
C CYS A 19 -15.76 11.63 -10.48
N ALA A 20 -14.71 12.40 -10.79
CA ALA A 20 -14.73 13.39 -11.86
C ALA A 20 -14.90 12.74 -13.24
N GLY A 21 -14.19 11.63 -13.49
CA GLY A 21 -14.37 10.84 -14.72
C GLY A 21 -15.76 10.23 -14.83
N GLY A 22 -16.28 9.68 -13.73
CA GLY A 22 -17.65 9.17 -13.65
C GLY A 22 -18.70 10.23 -13.92
N TYR A 23 -18.57 11.42 -13.34
CA TYR A 23 -19.48 12.55 -13.60
C TYR A 23 -19.48 12.95 -15.08
N TYR A 24 -18.31 12.99 -15.72
CA TYR A 24 -18.20 13.29 -17.14
C TYR A 24 -18.77 12.18 -18.04
N TYR A 25 -18.84 10.95 -17.53
CA TYR A 25 -19.43 9.82 -18.25
C TYR A 25 -20.96 9.93 -18.38
N VAL A 26 -21.62 10.58 -17.41
CA VAL A 26 -23.09 10.67 -17.36
C VAL A 26 -23.62 11.61 -18.44
N GLU A 27 -24.73 11.20 -19.06
CA GLU A 27 -25.49 12.01 -20.00
C GLU A 27 -25.95 13.33 -19.36
N TYR A 28 -25.90 14.42 -20.12
CA TYR A 28 -26.40 15.71 -19.66
C TYR A 28 -27.74 16.01 -20.32
N GLN A 29 -28.64 16.64 -19.57
CA GLN A 29 -29.88 17.16 -20.13
C GLN A 29 -29.59 18.46 -20.89
N ALA A 30 -30.08 18.53 -22.12
CA ALA A 30 -30.01 19.72 -22.95
C ALA A 30 -31.41 20.08 -23.45
N TRP A 31 -31.74 21.37 -23.43
CA TRP A 31 -32.98 21.85 -24.02
C TRP A 31 -32.87 21.81 -25.54
N ASP A 32 -33.78 21.09 -26.19
CA ASP A 32 -33.91 21.09 -27.64
C ASP A 32 -35.00 22.06 -28.08
N ALA A 33 -34.59 23.19 -28.67
CA ALA A 33 -35.51 24.23 -29.12
C ALA A 33 -36.39 23.79 -30.31
N ALA A 34 -35.94 22.81 -31.11
CA ALA A 34 -36.69 22.35 -32.28
C ALA A 34 -37.92 21.52 -31.89
N SER A 35 -37.77 20.67 -30.88
CA SER A 35 -38.86 19.84 -30.34
C SER A 35 -39.55 20.46 -29.12
N SER A 36 -39.00 21.54 -28.55
CA SER A 36 -39.45 22.14 -27.28
C SER A 36 -39.48 21.15 -26.12
N THR A 37 -38.47 20.28 -26.05
CA THR A 37 -38.35 19.24 -25.00
C THR A 37 -36.92 19.13 -24.45
N TRP A 38 -36.78 18.56 -23.25
CA TRP A 38 -35.49 18.19 -22.69
C TRP A 38 -35.05 16.83 -23.24
N VAL A 39 -33.85 16.78 -23.80
CA VAL A 39 -33.27 15.55 -24.36
C VAL A 39 -31.95 15.25 -23.66
N TYR A 40 -31.71 13.97 -23.35
CA TYR A 40 -30.42 13.51 -22.84
C TYR A 40 -29.42 13.40 -23.98
N ARG A 41 -28.22 13.95 -23.77
CA ARG A 41 -27.13 13.87 -24.75
C ARG A 41 -25.88 13.32 -24.09
N ASN A 42 -25.18 12.47 -24.84
CA ASN A 42 -23.87 11.98 -24.45
C ASN A 42 -22.81 13.06 -24.64
N ARG A 43 -21.84 13.11 -23.71
CA ARG A 43 -20.66 13.97 -23.87
C ARG A 43 -19.68 13.32 -24.84
N PRO A 44 -19.01 14.09 -25.71
CA PRO A 44 -18.00 13.53 -26.58
C PRO A 44 -16.85 12.94 -25.75
N PHE A 45 -16.36 11.77 -26.17
CA PHE A 45 -15.27 11.04 -25.53
C PHE A 45 -15.52 10.62 -24.07
N SER A 46 -16.77 10.59 -23.61
CA SER A 46 -17.14 10.25 -22.23
C SER A 46 -16.49 8.97 -21.70
N GLY A 47 -16.53 7.89 -22.49
CA GLY A 47 -15.90 6.61 -22.14
C GLY A 47 -14.37 6.66 -22.09
N ALA A 48 -13.72 7.43 -22.97
CA ALA A 48 -12.27 7.60 -22.96
C ALA A 48 -11.81 8.39 -21.73
N VAL A 49 -12.54 9.46 -21.37
CA VAL A 49 -12.28 10.24 -20.14
C VAL A 49 -12.44 9.36 -18.90
N LEU A 50 -13.46 8.49 -18.85
CA LEU A 50 -13.60 7.52 -17.78
C LEU A 50 -12.40 6.57 -17.71
N ALA A 51 -12.00 5.97 -18.84
CA ALA A 51 -10.85 5.06 -18.88
C ALA A 51 -9.56 5.75 -18.40
N VAL A 52 -9.29 6.99 -18.85
CA VAL A 52 -8.13 7.76 -18.40
C VAL A 52 -8.21 8.06 -16.90
N SER A 53 -9.38 8.44 -16.38
CA SER A 53 -9.55 8.70 -14.94
C SER A 53 -9.27 7.47 -14.08
N VAL A 54 -9.64 6.27 -14.55
CA VAL A 54 -9.34 5.00 -13.89
C VAL A 54 -7.84 4.73 -13.90
N LEU A 55 -7.18 4.89 -15.04
CA LEU A 55 -5.73 4.68 -15.17
C LEU A 55 -4.93 5.64 -14.29
N VAL A 56 -5.32 6.92 -14.24
CA VAL A 56 -4.68 7.91 -13.38
C VAL A 56 -4.89 7.57 -11.90
N SER A 57 -6.11 7.18 -11.51
CA SER A 57 -6.40 6.77 -10.12
C SER A 57 -5.58 5.55 -9.71
N ALA A 58 -5.46 4.55 -10.58
CA ALA A 58 -4.60 3.40 -10.37
C ALA A 58 -3.12 3.80 -10.24
N GLY A 59 -2.65 4.73 -11.09
CA GLY A 59 -1.30 5.28 -11.02
C GLY A 59 -1.00 5.98 -9.69
N VAL A 60 -1.95 6.76 -9.16
CA VAL A 60 -1.83 7.43 -7.85
C VAL A 60 -1.68 6.40 -6.73
N LEU A 61 -2.51 5.37 -6.71
CA LEU A 61 -2.46 4.31 -5.71
C LEU A 61 -1.16 3.49 -5.81
N PHE A 62 -0.73 3.18 -7.03
CA PHE A 62 0.53 2.48 -7.27
C PHE A 62 1.74 3.31 -6.81
N GLY A 63 1.76 4.61 -7.14
CA GLY A 63 2.79 5.53 -6.67
C GLY A 63 2.84 5.63 -5.14
N ALA A 64 1.67 5.69 -4.49
CA ALA A 64 1.59 5.68 -3.03
C ALA A 64 2.15 4.38 -2.43
N ALA A 65 1.86 3.22 -3.02
CA ALA A 65 2.43 1.94 -2.59
C ALA A 65 3.96 1.93 -2.68
N LEU A 66 4.52 2.45 -3.79
CA LEU A 66 5.98 2.57 -3.94
C LEU A 66 6.60 3.53 -2.92
N LEU A 67 5.94 4.65 -2.63
CA LEU A 67 6.41 5.59 -1.60
C LEU A 67 6.39 4.96 -0.22
N LEU A 68 5.36 4.18 0.12
CA LEU A 68 5.29 3.45 1.39
C LEU A 68 6.43 2.45 1.53
N LEU A 69 6.70 1.66 0.48
CA LEU A 69 7.84 0.74 0.45
C LEU A 69 9.17 1.45 0.64
N ARG A 70 9.36 2.62 0.03
CA ARG A 70 10.56 3.46 0.22
C ARG A 70 10.65 3.97 1.65
N THR A 71 9.55 4.48 2.23
CA THR A 71 9.56 4.97 3.62
C THR A 71 9.86 3.85 4.63
N GLY A 72 9.32 2.64 4.42
CA GLY A 72 9.61 1.48 5.26
C GLY A 72 11.07 1.02 5.19
N ARG A 73 11.68 1.06 3.99
CA ARG A 73 13.12 0.74 3.84
C ARG A 73 14.03 1.79 4.48
N VAL A 74 13.71 3.07 4.40
CA VAL A 74 14.52 4.15 4.97
C VAL A 74 14.46 4.16 6.50
N HIS A 75 13.35 3.71 7.10
CA HIS A 75 13.15 3.73 8.56
C HIS A 75 13.47 2.39 9.24
N GLY A 76 13.97 1.39 8.51
CA GLY A 76 14.45 0.12 9.07
C GLY A 76 13.40 -0.76 9.75
N ARG A 77 12.11 -0.42 9.66
CA ARG A 77 11.00 -1.22 10.20
C ARG A 77 10.10 -1.68 9.06
N PRO A 78 10.05 -2.98 8.73
CA PRO A 78 9.07 -3.48 7.79
C PRO A 78 7.67 -3.22 8.36
N VAL A 79 6.82 -2.56 7.57
CA VAL A 79 5.42 -2.24 7.92
C VAL A 79 4.53 -3.50 7.78
N VAL A 80 5.00 -4.63 8.31
CA VAL A 80 4.35 -5.95 8.15
C VAL A 80 4.29 -6.74 9.46
N ASP A 81 4.66 -6.15 10.61
CA ASP A 81 4.62 -6.84 11.91
C ASP A 81 3.27 -6.73 12.62
N GLU A 82 2.18 -7.05 11.92
CA GLU A 82 0.93 -7.51 12.55
C GLU A 82 0.68 -8.99 12.22
N CYS A 83 1.74 -9.81 12.31
CA CYS A 83 1.55 -11.22 12.62
C CYS A 83 1.21 -11.30 14.12
N PRO A 84 0.08 -11.89 14.54
CA PRO A 84 -0.24 -12.03 15.96
C PRO A 84 0.90 -12.80 16.64
N GLN A 85 1.61 -12.14 17.56
CA GLN A 85 2.61 -12.80 18.38
C GLN A 85 1.92 -13.89 19.20
N LEU A 86 2.27 -15.15 18.93
CA LEU A 86 2.11 -16.26 19.86
C LEU A 86 3.05 -16.04 21.06
N SER A 87 2.71 -15.06 21.89
CA SER A 87 3.36 -14.84 23.18
C SER A 87 2.76 -15.81 24.20
N GLY A 88 3.46 -16.92 24.41
CA GLY A 88 3.13 -17.87 25.48
C GLY A 88 4.23 -18.88 25.77
N ARG A 89 5.20 -18.49 26.63
CA ARG A 89 5.79 -19.32 27.73
C ARG A 89 6.65 -20.54 27.30
N ALA A 90 7.87 -20.82 27.74
CA ALA A 90 8.80 -20.28 28.73
C ALA A 90 10.16 -21.01 28.55
N GLY A 91 11.26 -20.46 29.06
CA GLY A 91 12.44 -21.27 29.43
C GLY A 91 13.79 -20.66 29.10
N ARG A 92 14.15 -19.62 29.84
CA ARG A 92 15.52 -19.11 29.98
C ARG A 92 16.32 -20.06 30.88
N SER A 93 17.47 -20.54 30.41
CA SER A 93 18.58 -21.01 31.26
C SER A 93 19.92 -20.74 30.54
N ASP A 94 20.45 -19.55 30.84
CA ASP A 94 21.84 -19.21 31.14
C ASP A 94 23.00 -19.84 30.35
N ALA A 95 23.73 -18.98 29.65
CA ALA A 95 25.10 -19.18 29.21
C ALA A 95 26.08 -18.79 30.33
N VAL A 96 27.07 -19.65 30.61
CA VAL A 96 28.32 -19.31 31.29
C VAL A 96 29.46 -20.07 30.62
N GLU A 97 30.42 -19.32 30.08
CA GLU A 97 31.80 -19.67 29.73
C GLU A 97 32.64 -18.46 30.21
N PRO A 98 33.94 -18.51 30.65
CA PRO A 98 35.02 -19.41 30.22
C PRO A 98 36.09 -19.84 31.28
N ASP A 99 37.05 -20.65 30.81
CA ASP A 99 38.52 -20.50 30.98
C ASP A 99 39.36 -21.55 31.76
N ALA A 100 40.53 -21.82 31.16
CA ALA A 100 41.80 -22.38 31.68
C ALA A 100 41.89 -23.81 32.26
N GLY A 101 42.68 -24.68 31.59
CA GLY A 101 43.39 -25.78 32.25
C GLY A 101 43.76 -26.97 31.36
N SER A 102 44.96 -26.96 30.75
CA SER A 102 45.62 -28.20 30.31
C SER A 102 46.11 -28.99 31.53
N PRO A 103 45.98 -30.32 31.52
CA PRO A 103 47.19 -31.13 31.73
C PRO A 103 47.30 -32.32 30.78
N SER A 104 48.55 -32.58 30.43
CA SER A 104 49.09 -33.80 29.83
C SER A 104 48.73 -35.06 30.60
N LEU A 105 48.48 -36.17 29.90
CA LEU A 105 48.80 -37.54 30.37
C LEU A 105 48.90 -38.50 29.18
N SER A 106 50.11 -39.02 28.99
CA SER A 106 50.42 -40.14 28.13
C SER A 106 49.83 -41.44 28.68
N SER A 107 49.37 -42.34 27.80
CA SER A 107 49.34 -43.77 28.13
C SER A 107 49.76 -44.59 26.92
N GLY A 108 50.96 -45.17 26.99
CA GLY A 108 51.29 -46.39 26.29
C GLY A 108 50.89 -47.62 27.13
N GLY A 109 50.78 -48.76 26.45
CA GLY A 109 50.52 -50.09 27.03
C GLY A 109 49.13 -50.60 26.65
N ARG A 110 48.94 -51.75 26.02
CA ARG A 110 49.82 -52.90 25.71
C ARG A 110 49.34 -53.54 24.40
#